data_AF-A0A246U0M6-F1
#
_entry.id   AF-A0A246U0M6-F1
#
_cell.length_a   1.000
_cell.length_b   1.000
_cell.length_c   1.000
_cell.angle_alpha   90.00
_cell.angle_beta   90.00
_cell.angle_gamma   90.00
#
_symmetry.space_group_name_H-M   'P 1'
#
loop_
_entity.id
_entity.type
_entity.pdbx_description
1 polymer ?
#
loop_
_entity_poly.entity_id
_entity_poly.type
_entity_poly.pdbx_seq_one_letter_code
_entity_poly.pdbx_strand_id
1 'polypeptide(L)'
;MPFSAEDLVANPKFILAIRFHAGRMRSMFDAGPRLARLLASQQRWLLTQTAYALAMERNSADPTSGFTAVRLTGEITSRKAASRNTVLSFIEELLTYRFIAYEPGAERRRPRHFEPAETSHHAMFGWLVSNLGALDLVDGGNRVAHVEAHKELIRILQPRIARNCLEDPRWREPTDHVALFLWNDAGGLIVDHLVSRMDLQGDDPKRVVVGHVDSRALAADFMISRTHLQRLFAKAAQQGCIGWDTTDKKPVLWMSRSFVEQYCKWQAIKFAYVDEAFHWGTR
;
A
#
# COMPACT_ATOMS: atom_id res chain seq x y z
N MET A 1 16.34 -8.63 -16.28
CA MET A 1 15.93 -7.22 -16.45
C MET A 1 14.66 -7.03 -15.64
N PRO A 2 14.45 -5.88 -14.99
CA PRO A 2 13.24 -5.66 -14.22
C PRO A 2 12.01 -5.61 -15.14
N PHE A 3 10.87 -6.09 -14.64
CA PHE A 3 9.58 -5.98 -15.33
C PHE A 3 9.14 -4.53 -15.45
N SER A 4 8.62 -4.16 -16.62
CA SER A 4 7.80 -2.96 -16.76
C SER A 4 6.38 -3.19 -16.20
N ALA A 5 5.62 -2.10 -16.02
CA ALA A 5 4.22 -2.22 -15.62
C ALA A 5 3.39 -2.94 -16.71
N GLU A 6 3.71 -2.70 -17.99
CA GLU A 6 3.09 -3.36 -19.13
C GLU A 6 3.41 -4.86 -19.17
N ASP A 7 4.66 -5.26 -18.86
CA ASP A 7 5.04 -6.67 -18.76
C ASP A 7 4.22 -7.41 -17.69
N LEU A 8 4.05 -6.78 -16.52
CA LEU A 8 3.25 -7.33 -15.43
C LEU A 8 1.78 -7.47 -15.81
N VAL A 9 1.19 -6.45 -16.44
CA VAL A 9 -0.22 -6.49 -16.89
C VAL A 9 -0.44 -7.56 -17.95
N ALA A 10 0.51 -7.77 -18.86
CA ALA A 10 0.43 -8.79 -19.89
C ALA A 10 0.60 -10.22 -19.33
N ASN A 11 1.17 -10.38 -18.13
CA ASN A 11 1.42 -11.69 -17.55
C ASN A 11 0.16 -12.26 -16.87
N PRO A 12 -0.35 -13.43 -17.32
CA PRO A 12 -1.58 -14.01 -16.77
C PRO A 12 -1.45 -14.42 -15.29
N LYS A 13 -0.23 -14.60 -14.76
CA LYS A 13 -0.01 -14.90 -13.34
C LYS A 13 -0.07 -13.67 -12.44
N PHE A 14 -0.05 -12.45 -13.00
CA PHE A 14 0.03 -11.25 -12.18
C PHE A 14 -1.21 -11.06 -11.29
N ILE A 15 -2.41 -11.44 -11.74
CA ILE A 15 -3.61 -11.43 -10.88
C ILE A 15 -3.47 -12.35 -9.67
N LEU A 16 -2.76 -13.48 -9.80
CA LEU A 16 -2.46 -14.38 -8.68
C LEU A 16 -1.51 -13.71 -7.68
N ALA A 17 -0.49 -13.01 -8.18
CA ALA A 17 0.43 -12.22 -7.38
C ALA A 17 -0.28 -11.10 -6.60
N ILE A 18 -1.21 -10.38 -7.26
CA ILE A 18 -2.05 -9.35 -6.61
C ILE A 18 -2.92 -9.97 -5.51
N ARG A 19 -3.60 -11.09 -5.78
CA ARG A 19 -4.41 -11.81 -4.78
C ARG A 19 -3.58 -12.27 -3.58
N PHE A 20 -2.39 -12.82 -3.84
CA PHE A 20 -1.45 -13.23 -2.81
C PHE A 20 -1.00 -12.04 -1.94
N HIS A 21 -0.60 -10.94 -2.57
CA HIS A 21 -0.17 -9.74 -1.86
C HIS A 21 -1.29 -9.17 -0.98
N ALA A 22 -2.51 -9.10 -1.50
CA ALA A 22 -3.69 -8.64 -0.76
C ALA A 22 -3.96 -9.52 0.48
N GLY A 23 -3.81 -10.84 0.36
CA GLY A 23 -3.90 -11.77 1.49
C GLY A 23 -2.83 -11.50 2.56
N ARG A 24 -1.59 -11.26 2.15
CA ARG A 24 -0.51 -10.89 3.09
C ARG A 24 -0.75 -9.55 3.76
N MET A 25 -1.26 -8.55 3.03
CA MET A 25 -1.61 -7.27 3.62
C MET A 25 -2.73 -7.39 4.66
N ARG A 26 -3.70 -8.27 4.42
CA ARG A 26 -4.72 -8.61 5.43
C ARG A 26 -4.09 -9.25 6.68
N SER A 27 -3.17 -10.20 6.53
CA SER A 27 -2.47 -10.79 7.69
C SER A 27 -1.65 -9.75 8.47
N MET A 28 -0.99 -8.80 7.78
CA MET A 28 -0.29 -7.69 8.44
C MET A 28 -1.26 -6.78 9.20
N PHE A 29 -2.46 -6.54 8.67
CA PHE A 29 -3.51 -5.81 9.37
C PHE A 29 -3.96 -6.55 10.63
N ASP A 30 -4.23 -7.85 10.55
CA ASP A 30 -4.68 -8.64 11.71
C ASP A 30 -3.61 -8.66 12.83
N ALA A 31 -2.32 -8.65 12.47
CA ALA A 31 -1.20 -8.59 13.43
C ALA A 31 -0.98 -7.21 14.06
N GLY A 32 -1.27 -6.12 13.33
CA GLY A 32 -1.02 -4.75 13.78
C GLY A 32 -1.91 -3.71 13.12
N PRO A 33 -3.20 -3.61 13.50
CA PRO A 33 -4.18 -2.81 12.75
C PRO A 33 -3.81 -1.33 12.61
N ARG A 34 -3.31 -0.70 13.68
CA ARG A 34 -2.92 0.72 13.65
C ARG A 34 -1.75 0.98 12.69
N LEU A 35 -0.79 0.08 12.63
CA LEU A 35 0.39 0.21 11.78
C LEU A 35 0.06 -0.10 10.32
N ALA A 36 -0.75 -1.13 10.07
CA ALA A 36 -1.22 -1.45 8.71
C ALA A 36 -2.09 -0.32 8.11
N ARG A 37 -2.84 0.43 8.95
CA ARG A 37 -3.59 1.62 8.49
C ARG A 37 -2.73 2.74 7.93
N LEU A 38 -1.41 2.73 8.18
CA LEU A 38 -0.50 3.65 7.51
C LEU A 38 -0.43 3.42 5.99
N LEU A 39 -0.85 2.26 5.49
CA LEU A 39 -0.87 1.91 4.07
C LEU A 39 -2.30 1.76 3.51
N ALA A 40 -3.34 2.09 4.31
CA ALA A 40 -4.74 1.78 3.99
C ALA A 40 -5.43 2.78 3.04
N SER A 41 -4.80 3.91 2.73
CA SER A 41 -5.26 4.87 1.71
C SER A 41 -4.06 5.38 0.93
N GLN A 42 -4.29 5.90 -0.27
CA GLN A 42 -3.18 6.32 -1.12
C GLN A 42 -2.39 7.48 -0.52
N GLN A 43 -3.08 8.43 0.12
CA GLN A 43 -2.44 9.53 0.82
C GLN A 43 -1.56 9.02 1.98
N ARG A 44 -2.06 8.09 2.80
CA ARG A 44 -1.30 7.52 3.92
C ARG A 44 -0.12 6.69 3.43
N TRP A 45 -0.31 5.93 2.33
CA TRP A 45 0.76 5.19 1.68
C TRP A 45 1.90 6.13 1.26
N LEU A 46 1.61 7.22 0.56
CA LEU A 46 2.61 8.20 0.10
C LEU A 46 3.34 8.86 1.28
N LEU A 47 2.60 9.28 2.32
CA LEU A 47 3.18 9.85 3.54
C LEU A 47 4.14 8.87 4.21
N THR A 48 3.71 7.63 4.40
CA THR A 48 4.46 6.59 5.12
C THR A 48 5.72 6.18 4.38
N GLN A 49 5.61 5.92 3.08
CA GLN A 49 6.75 5.52 2.25
C GLN A 49 7.78 6.64 2.15
N THR A 50 7.34 7.89 1.97
CA THR A 50 8.23 9.05 1.89
C THR A 50 8.91 9.35 3.23
N ALA A 51 8.18 9.28 4.34
CA ALA A 51 8.72 9.49 5.68
C ALA A 51 9.81 8.45 6.01
N TYR A 52 9.55 7.18 5.70
CA TYR A 52 10.52 6.11 5.92
C TYR A 52 11.75 6.27 5.01
N ALA A 53 11.55 6.61 3.73
CA ALA A 53 12.65 6.86 2.80
C ALA A 53 13.57 7.98 3.29
N LEU A 54 12.98 9.11 3.71
CA LEU A 54 13.72 10.22 4.30
C LEU A 54 14.55 9.78 5.52
N ALA A 55 14.02 8.90 6.37
CA ALA A 55 14.77 8.40 7.52
C ALA A 55 15.96 7.52 7.12
N MET A 56 15.79 6.66 6.12
CA MET A 56 16.88 5.79 5.63
C MET A 56 17.98 6.59 4.90
N GLU A 57 17.60 7.67 4.21
CA GLU A 57 18.48 8.57 3.46
C GLU A 57 19.17 9.65 4.34
N ARG A 58 19.08 9.55 5.67
CA ARG A 58 19.72 10.50 6.60
C ARG A 58 21.23 10.56 6.35
N ASN A 59 21.73 11.75 6.01
CA ASN A 59 23.15 12.05 5.88
C ASN A 59 23.64 12.84 7.11
N SER A 60 24.51 12.23 7.92
CA SER A 60 25.05 12.86 9.14
C SER A 60 25.82 14.16 8.88
N ALA A 61 26.40 14.33 7.68
CA ALA A 61 27.12 15.54 7.29
C ALA A 61 26.20 16.71 6.88
N ASP A 62 24.94 16.44 6.55
CA ASP A 62 23.96 17.47 6.18
C ASP A 62 22.84 17.53 7.24
N PRO A 63 22.84 18.53 8.15
CA PRO A 63 21.81 18.70 9.19
C PRO A 63 20.39 18.95 8.69
N THR A 64 20.20 19.14 7.38
CA THR A 64 18.88 19.36 6.77
C THR A 64 18.32 18.10 6.11
N SER A 65 19.15 17.05 5.95
CA SER A 65 18.74 15.76 5.42
C SER A 65 18.02 14.91 6.47
N GLY A 66 17.35 13.84 6.04
CA GLY A 66 16.66 12.94 6.95
C GLY A 66 15.17 13.22 7.07
N PHE A 67 14.52 12.45 7.95
CA PHE A 67 13.11 12.63 8.25
C PHE A 67 12.91 13.79 9.24
N THR A 68 12.53 14.93 8.69
CA THR A 68 12.08 16.11 9.43
C THR A 68 10.70 16.55 8.93
N ALA A 69 9.96 17.29 9.76
CA ALA A 69 8.66 17.82 9.36
C ALA A 69 8.75 18.73 8.11
N VAL A 70 9.83 19.52 8.00
CA VAL A 70 10.06 20.42 6.86
C VAL A 70 10.29 19.62 5.58
N ARG A 71 11.16 18.60 5.62
CA ARG A 71 11.47 17.76 4.47
C ARG A 71 10.23 16.98 4.00
N LEU A 72 9.54 16.30 4.91
CA LEU A 72 8.32 15.56 4.53
C LEU A 72 7.25 16.49 3.96
N THR A 73 7.04 17.66 4.57
CA THR A 73 6.10 18.66 4.03
C THR A 73 6.49 19.09 2.63
N GLY A 74 7.77 19.42 2.39
CA GLY A 74 8.25 19.84 1.08
C GLY A 74 8.03 18.78 0.01
N GLU A 75 8.37 17.53 0.29
CA GLU A 75 8.19 16.42 -0.66
C GLU A 75 6.71 16.16 -0.98
N ILE A 76 5.86 16.12 0.05
CA ILE A 76 4.45 15.74 -0.11
C ILE A 76 3.62 16.85 -0.75
N THR A 77 3.85 18.11 -0.37
CA THR A 77 3.06 19.24 -0.88
C THR A 77 3.43 19.61 -2.31
N SER A 78 4.71 19.51 -2.69
CA SER A 78 5.16 19.77 -4.07
C SER A 78 4.56 18.77 -5.07
N ARG A 79 4.28 17.54 -4.65
CA ARG A 79 3.56 16.52 -5.45
C ARG A 79 2.04 16.53 -5.24
N LYS A 80 1.49 17.50 -4.51
CA LYS A 80 0.06 17.62 -4.19
C LYS A 80 -0.56 16.37 -3.52
N ALA A 81 0.26 15.55 -2.85
CA ALA A 81 -0.20 14.30 -2.24
C ALA A 81 -0.98 14.53 -0.93
N ALA A 82 -0.62 15.58 -0.18
CA ALA A 82 -1.36 16.02 1.00
C ALA A 82 -1.10 17.50 1.32
N SER A 83 -1.97 18.08 2.14
CA SER A 83 -1.76 19.43 2.68
C SER A 83 -0.65 19.44 3.75
N ARG A 84 -0.10 20.62 4.04
CA ARG A 84 0.83 20.80 5.16
C ARG A 84 0.24 20.35 6.49
N ASN A 85 -1.02 20.71 6.77
CA ASN A 85 -1.68 20.32 8.03
C ASN A 85 -1.82 18.81 8.15
N THR A 86 -2.17 18.13 7.05
CA THR A 86 -2.23 16.67 6.99
C THR A 86 -0.87 16.03 7.32
N VAL A 87 0.22 16.57 6.78
CA VAL A 87 1.58 16.07 7.08
C VAL A 87 1.91 16.24 8.57
N LEU A 88 1.60 17.39 9.16
CA LEU A 88 1.87 17.64 10.58
C LEU A 88 1.04 16.73 11.49
N SER A 89 -0.25 16.59 11.24
CA SER A 89 -1.12 15.66 11.98
C SER A 89 -0.68 14.21 11.82
N PHE A 90 -0.19 13.82 10.65
CA PHE A 90 0.39 12.49 10.43
C PHE A 90 1.63 12.25 11.31
N ILE A 91 2.55 13.21 11.38
CA ILE A 91 3.75 13.09 12.25
C ILE A 91 3.35 12.99 13.72
N GLU A 92 2.38 13.80 14.18
CA GLU A 92 1.85 13.75 15.54
C GLU A 92 1.19 12.40 15.86
N GLU A 93 0.48 11.82 14.90
CA GLU A 93 -0.10 10.49 15.01
C GLU A 93 1.01 9.42 15.18
N LEU A 94 2.06 9.46 14.35
CA LEU A 94 3.18 8.53 14.45
C LEU A 94 3.91 8.63 15.81
N LEU A 95 4.07 9.84 16.35
CA LEU A 95 4.64 10.05 17.70
C LEU A 95 3.73 9.50 18.79
N THR A 96 2.43 9.77 18.69
CA THR A 96 1.40 9.33 19.65
C THR A 96 1.36 7.81 19.76
N TYR A 97 1.44 7.12 18.62
CA TYR A 97 1.47 5.64 18.59
C TYR A 97 2.88 5.05 18.71
N ARG A 98 3.91 5.88 18.94
CA ARG A 98 5.32 5.47 19.08
C ARG A 98 5.82 4.67 17.87
N PHE A 99 5.32 4.99 16.69
CA PHE A 99 5.82 4.46 15.42
C PHE A 99 7.09 5.19 14.98
N ILE A 100 7.34 6.37 15.52
CA ILE A 100 8.61 7.11 15.39
C ILE A 100 9.03 7.67 16.75
N ALA A 101 10.31 7.97 16.88
CA ALA A 101 10.89 8.68 18.00
C ALA A 101 11.73 9.87 17.50
N TYR A 102 12.11 10.78 18.39
CA TYR A 102 13.14 11.75 18.08
C TYR A 102 14.50 11.06 18.02
N GLU A 103 15.34 11.43 17.05
CA GLU A 103 16.75 11.00 17.06
C GLU A 103 17.41 11.43 18.39
N PRO A 104 18.29 10.62 19.00
CA PRO A 104 18.94 10.96 20.26
C PRO A 104 19.55 12.36 20.26
N GLY A 105 19.14 13.21 21.21
CA GLY A 105 19.59 14.61 21.31
C GLY A 105 18.92 15.60 20.35
N ALA A 106 18.06 15.15 19.43
CA ALA A 106 17.36 16.02 18.49
C ALA A 106 16.11 16.70 19.05
N GLU A 107 15.62 16.31 20.23
CA GLU A 107 14.39 16.84 20.84
C GLU A 107 14.41 18.37 21.00
N ARG A 108 15.57 18.92 21.33
CA ARG A 108 15.81 20.35 21.54
C ARG A 108 16.43 21.05 20.33
N ARG A 109 16.86 20.30 19.30
CA ARG A 109 17.51 20.82 18.09
C ARG A 109 16.49 21.11 17.01
N ARG A 110 16.69 22.18 16.25
CA ARG A 110 15.92 22.48 15.03
C ARG A 110 16.79 22.29 13.79
N PRO A 111 16.31 21.61 12.74
CA PRO A 111 15.04 20.87 12.70
C PRO A 111 15.08 19.61 13.60
N ARG A 112 13.91 19.19 14.10
CA ARG A 112 13.77 17.92 14.83
C ARG A 112 13.81 16.78 13.82
N HIS A 113 14.67 15.81 14.10
CA HIS A 113 14.84 14.60 13.29
C HIS A 113 14.08 13.46 13.95
N PHE A 114 13.47 12.62 13.11
CA PHE A 114 12.69 11.47 13.53
C PHE A 114 13.32 10.18 13.02
N GLU A 115 13.26 9.13 13.83
CA GLU A 115 13.65 7.79 13.45
C GLU A 115 12.45 6.83 13.55
N PRO A 116 12.28 5.89 12.60
CA PRO A 116 11.30 4.83 12.70
C PRO A 116 11.57 3.96 13.92
N ALA A 117 10.55 3.67 14.71
CA ALA A 117 10.64 2.65 15.75
C ALA A 117 10.90 1.26 15.14
N GLU A 118 11.43 0.34 15.95
CA GLU A 118 11.71 -1.04 15.53
C GLU A 118 10.48 -1.74 14.93
N THR A 119 9.30 -1.54 15.52
CA THR A 119 8.03 -2.08 15.01
C THR A 119 7.68 -1.55 13.62
N SER A 120 7.92 -0.25 13.36
CA SER A 120 7.75 0.36 12.04
C SER A 120 8.75 -0.19 11.03
N HIS A 121 10.00 -0.42 11.46
CA HIS A 121 11.03 -1.04 10.62
C HIS A 121 10.63 -2.46 10.23
N HIS A 122 10.21 -3.29 11.20
CA HIS A 122 9.73 -4.65 10.95
C HIS A 122 8.51 -4.69 10.02
N ALA A 123 7.53 -3.80 10.21
CA ALA A 123 6.37 -3.75 9.33
C ALA A 123 6.73 -3.31 7.90
N MET A 124 7.62 -2.34 7.75
CA MET A 124 8.10 -1.92 6.42
C MET A 124 8.88 -3.02 5.71
N PHE A 125 9.68 -3.79 6.46
CA PHE A 125 10.35 -4.99 5.93
C PHE A 125 9.36 -6.06 5.51
N GLY A 126 8.35 -6.34 6.34
CA GLY A 126 7.26 -7.27 5.98
C GLY A 126 6.49 -6.82 4.74
N TRP A 127 6.27 -5.52 4.58
CA TRP A 127 5.68 -4.94 3.36
C TRP A 127 6.58 -5.18 2.14
N LEU A 128 7.89 -4.90 2.23
CA LEU A 128 8.83 -5.13 1.13
C LEU A 128 8.83 -6.61 0.71
N VAL A 129 8.99 -7.52 1.68
CA VAL A 129 8.97 -8.97 1.45
C VAL A 129 7.64 -9.43 0.84
N SER A 130 6.51 -8.86 1.26
CA SER A 130 5.19 -9.16 0.68
C SER A 130 5.11 -8.79 -0.81
N ASN A 131 5.71 -7.65 -1.21
CA ASN A 131 5.74 -7.26 -2.61
C ASN A 131 6.71 -8.12 -3.43
N LEU A 132 7.90 -8.42 -2.90
CA LEU A 132 8.87 -9.29 -3.58
C LEU A 132 8.33 -10.72 -3.76
N GLY A 133 7.65 -11.27 -2.75
CA GLY A 133 7.06 -12.61 -2.85
C GLY A 133 5.95 -12.69 -3.89
N ALA A 134 5.19 -11.60 -4.08
CA ALA A 134 4.23 -11.53 -5.18
C ALA A 134 4.93 -11.53 -6.55
N LEU A 135 6.06 -10.83 -6.71
CA LEU A 135 6.87 -10.90 -7.94
C LEU A 135 7.45 -12.29 -8.17
N ASP A 136 7.96 -12.95 -7.12
CA ASP A 136 8.47 -14.32 -7.22
C ASP A 136 7.39 -15.33 -7.66
N LEU A 137 6.10 -15.09 -7.39
CA LEU A 137 5.00 -15.91 -7.94
C LEU A 137 4.79 -15.71 -9.45
N VAL A 138 5.17 -14.55 -9.99
CA VAL A 138 5.02 -14.24 -11.41
C VAL A 138 6.04 -15.02 -12.24
N ASP A 139 7.30 -15.08 -11.79
CA ASP A 139 8.42 -15.60 -12.56
C ASP A 139 9.18 -16.77 -11.92
N GLY A 140 8.82 -17.20 -10.72
CA GLY A 140 9.54 -18.24 -9.98
C GLY A 140 10.86 -17.75 -9.39
N GLY A 141 11.02 -16.43 -9.21
CA GLY A 141 12.21 -15.81 -8.66
C GLY A 141 12.50 -16.15 -7.21
N ASN A 142 13.61 -15.59 -6.70
CA ASN A 142 14.11 -15.82 -5.34
C ASN A 142 14.41 -14.51 -4.59
N ARG A 143 13.67 -13.44 -4.90
CA ARG A 143 13.90 -12.10 -4.36
C ARG A 143 13.70 -12.08 -2.85
N VAL A 144 12.68 -12.78 -2.36
CA VAL A 144 12.39 -12.87 -0.91
C VAL A 144 13.57 -13.47 -0.15
N ALA A 145 14.03 -14.67 -0.53
CA ALA A 145 15.10 -15.33 0.20
C ALA A 145 16.40 -14.50 0.17
N HIS A 146 16.66 -13.83 -0.95
CA HIS A 146 17.82 -12.94 -1.07
C HIS A 146 17.76 -11.77 -0.08
N VAL A 147 16.62 -11.06 0.00
CA VAL A 147 16.46 -9.92 0.94
C VAL A 147 16.38 -10.37 2.39
N GLU A 148 15.83 -11.55 2.68
CA GLU A 148 15.81 -12.09 4.04
C GLU A 148 17.21 -12.47 4.55
N ALA A 149 18.09 -12.93 3.65
CA ALA A 149 19.50 -13.17 3.95
C ALA A 149 20.31 -11.88 4.11
N HIS A 150 19.86 -10.77 3.51
CA HIS A 150 20.56 -9.48 3.46
C HIS A 150 19.63 -8.33 3.88
N LYS A 151 19.21 -8.35 5.14
CA LYS A 151 18.14 -7.44 5.64
C LYS A 151 18.51 -5.97 5.54
N GLU A 152 19.80 -5.64 5.54
CA GLU A 152 20.33 -4.30 5.35
C GLU A 152 19.93 -3.67 4.00
N LEU A 153 19.62 -4.49 2.99
CA LEU A 153 19.18 -4.03 1.67
C LEU A 153 17.94 -3.15 1.75
N ILE A 154 17.08 -3.30 2.77
CA ILE A 154 15.90 -2.42 2.93
C ILE A 154 16.29 -0.93 2.92
N ARG A 155 17.47 -0.58 3.45
CA ARG A 155 17.95 0.81 3.53
C ARG A 155 18.20 1.43 2.16
N ILE A 156 18.39 0.63 1.12
CA ILE A 156 18.61 1.10 -0.25
C ILE A 156 17.42 0.80 -1.16
N LEU A 157 16.73 -0.32 -0.95
CA LEU A 157 15.58 -0.74 -1.76
C LEU A 157 14.35 0.12 -1.49
N GLN A 158 13.96 0.26 -0.21
CA GLN A 158 12.73 0.98 0.13
C GLN A 158 12.76 2.44 -0.31
N PRO A 159 13.85 3.22 -0.11
CA PRO A 159 13.86 4.61 -0.52
C PRO A 159 13.70 4.76 -2.03
N ARG A 160 14.39 3.92 -2.81
CA ARG A 160 14.25 3.91 -4.27
C ARG A 160 12.82 3.67 -4.72
N ILE A 161 12.13 2.69 -4.12
CA ILE A 161 10.72 2.42 -4.40
C ILE A 161 9.85 3.64 -4.07
N ALA A 162 10.04 4.21 -2.88
CA ALA A 162 9.26 5.36 -2.43
C ALA A 162 9.45 6.58 -3.34
N ARG A 163 10.69 6.86 -3.77
CA ARG A 163 10.99 7.97 -4.69
C ARG A 163 10.34 7.75 -6.05
N ASN A 164 10.54 6.59 -6.66
CA ASN A 164 9.96 6.29 -7.97
C ASN A 164 8.43 6.37 -7.95
N CYS A 165 7.79 5.79 -6.92
CA CYS A 165 6.34 5.87 -6.73
C CYS A 165 5.85 7.30 -6.45
N LEU A 166 6.61 8.08 -5.66
CA LEU A 166 6.25 9.48 -5.38
C LEU A 166 6.39 10.34 -6.63
N GLU A 167 7.32 10.07 -7.54
CA GLU A 167 7.47 10.84 -8.78
C GLU A 167 6.42 10.48 -9.84
N ASP A 168 6.00 9.22 -9.93
CA ASP A 168 5.07 8.76 -10.98
C ASP A 168 3.61 9.18 -10.71
N PRO A 169 3.04 10.12 -11.49
CA PRO A 169 1.66 10.53 -11.31
C PRO A 169 0.67 9.38 -11.52
N ARG A 170 0.99 8.38 -12.35
CA ARG A 170 0.11 7.22 -12.60
C ARG A 170 -0.05 6.35 -11.36
N TRP A 171 0.95 6.35 -10.46
CA TRP A 171 0.82 5.72 -9.15
C TRP A 171 0.15 6.65 -8.15
N ARG A 172 0.62 7.90 -8.04
CA ARG A 172 0.07 8.87 -7.07
C ARG A 172 -1.43 9.08 -7.23
N GLU A 173 -1.92 9.11 -8.47
CA GLU A 173 -3.28 9.46 -8.83
C GLU A 173 -3.99 8.24 -9.45
N PRO A 174 -4.59 7.36 -8.62
CA PRO A 174 -5.36 6.23 -9.12
C PRO A 174 -6.53 6.68 -10.01
N THR A 175 -6.91 5.84 -10.98
CA THR A 175 -8.09 6.08 -11.85
C THR A 175 -9.37 6.18 -11.03
N ASP A 176 -10.41 6.85 -11.54
CA ASP A 176 -11.64 7.15 -10.80
C ASP A 176 -12.25 5.94 -10.06
N HIS A 177 -12.27 4.75 -10.68
CA HIS A 177 -12.80 3.55 -10.05
C HIS A 177 -11.92 3.02 -8.91
N VAL A 178 -10.59 3.09 -9.07
CA VAL A 178 -9.63 2.70 -8.02
C VAL A 178 -9.65 3.76 -6.90
N ALA A 179 -9.59 5.03 -7.27
CA ALA A 179 -9.70 6.21 -6.42
C ALA A 179 -10.94 6.18 -5.51
N LEU A 180 -12.07 5.64 -6.00
CA LEU A 180 -13.29 5.48 -5.20
C LEU A 180 -13.02 4.83 -3.86
N PHE A 181 -12.17 3.80 -3.81
CA PHE A 181 -11.74 3.18 -2.57
C PHE A 181 -10.55 3.92 -1.98
N LEU A 182 -9.48 4.12 -2.75
CA LEU A 182 -8.16 4.49 -2.23
C LEU A 182 -8.07 5.91 -1.63
N TRP A 183 -9.06 6.77 -1.87
CA TRP A 183 -9.17 8.08 -1.18
C TRP A 183 -9.91 8.05 0.16
N ASN A 184 -10.37 6.88 0.60
CA ASN A 184 -10.96 6.68 1.92
C ASN A 184 -9.93 6.02 2.85
N ASP A 185 -9.93 6.41 4.14
CA ASP A 185 -8.92 5.99 5.12
C ASP A 185 -8.79 4.48 5.34
N ALA A 186 -9.81 3.69 4.99
CA ALA A 186 -9.81 2.23 5.07
C ALA A 186 -10.02 1.55 3.70
N GLY A 187 -10.03 2.31 2.61
CA GLY A 187 -10.41 1.81 1.30
C GLY A 187 -9.45 0.76 0.75
N GLY A 188 -8.15 0.92 0.97
CA GLY A 188 -7.14 -0.08 0.62
C GLY A 188 -7.37 -1.40 1.33
N LEU A 189 -7.69 -1.38 2.63
CA LEU A 189 -8.01 -2.61 3.40
C LEU A 189 -9.23 -3.33 2.86
N ILE A 190 -10.25 -2.56 2.45
CA ILE A 190 -11.44 -3.10 1.83
C ILE A 190 -11.08 -3.77 0.51
N VAL A 191 -10.36 -3.09 -0.37
CA VAL A 191 -9.96 -3.66 -1.66
C VAL A 191 -9.09 -4.90 -1.47
N ASP A 192 -8.12 -4.89 -0.56
CA ASP A 192 -7.27 -6.04 -0.26
C ASP A 192 -8.10 -7.24 0.26
N HIS A 193 -9.11 -6.99 1.08
CA HIS A 193 -10.03 -8.04 1.53
C HIS A 193 -10.88 -8.62 0.41
N LEU A 194 -11.36 -7.79 -0.51
CA LEU A 194 -12.15 -8.28 -1.65
C LEU A 194 -11.25 -9.05 -2.63
N VAL A 195 -10.09 -8.48 -2.96
CA VAL A 195 -9.10 -9.05 -3.88
C VAL A 195 -8.57 -10.39 -3.37
N SER A 196 -8.21 -10.49 -2.08
CA SER A 196 -7.70 -11.73 -1.48
C SER A 196 -8.70 -12.90 -1.54
N ARG A 197 -10.00 -12.60 -1.66
CA ARG A 197 -11.09 -13.58 -1.70
C ARG A 197 -11.63 -13.86 -3.10
N MET A 198 -11.05 -13.26 -4.14
CA MET A 198 -11.48 -13.50 -5.52
C MET A 198 -11.34 -14.97 -5.92
N ASP A 199 -12.43 -15.53 -6.41
CA ASP A 199 -12.44 -16.78 -7.15
C ASP A 199 -11.99 -16.52 -8.58
N LEU A 200 -10.75 -16.92 -8.85
CA LEU A 200 -10.12 -16.77 -10.16
C LEU A 200 -10.33 -17.98 -11.08
N GLN A 201 -11.04 -19.03 -10.61
CA GLN A 201 -11.37 -20.20 -11.41
C GLN A 201 -12.71 -20.04 -12.14
N GLY A 202 -13.51 -19.03 -11.79
CA GLY A 202 -14.77 -18.74 -12.44
C GLY A 202 -14.61 -18.30 -13.90
N ASP A 203 -15.58 -18.70 -14.72
CA ASP A 203 -15.62 -18.51 -16.18
C ASP A 203 -16.45 -17.29 -16.64
N ASP A 204 -17.16 -16.62 -15.74
CA ASP A 204 -17.96 -15.43 -16.07
C ASP A 204 -17.05 -14.35 -16.71
N PRO A 205 -17.32 -13.91 -17.96
CA PRO A 205 -16.45 -12.98 -18.69
C PRO A 205 -16.52 -11.52 -18.21
N LYS A 206 -17.44 -11.18 -17.30
CA LYS A 206 -17.67 -9.81 -16.82
C LYS A 206 -17.46 -9.67 -15.32
N ARG A 207 -17.56 -10.76 -14.55
CA ARG A 207 -17.55 -10.74 -13.09
C ARG A 207 -16.50 -11.69 -12.51
N VAL A 208 -15.97 -11.31 -11.36
CA VAL A 208 -15.13 -12.15 -10.50
C VAL A 208 -15.87 -12.30 -9.17
N VAL A 209 -16.19 -13.54 -8.80
CA VAL A 209 -16.90 -13.82 -7.55
C VAL A 209 -15.95 -13.58 -6.37
N VAL A 210 -16.42 -12.88 -5.34
CA VAL A 210 -15.69 -12.69 -4.07
C VAL A 210 -16.30 -13.54 -2.95
N GLY A 211 -17.61 -13.82 -3.05
CA GLY A 211 -18.35 -14.62 -2.07
C GLY A 211 -19.13 -13.76 -1.09
N HIS A 212 -19.54 -14.36 0.03
CA HIS A 212 -20.36 -13.67 1.02
C HIS A 212 -19.57 -12.63 1.81
N VAL A 213 -20.17 -11.45 2.02
CA VAL A 213 -19.59 -10.37 2.84
C VAL A 213 -20.60 -9.92 3.90
N ASP A 214 -20.23 -10.14 5.16
CA ASP A 214 -20.92 -9.53 6.28
C ASP A 214 -20.38 -8.11 6.48
N SER A 215 -21.16 -7.12 6.04
CA SER A 215 -20.79 -5.69 6.18
C SER A 215 -20.64 -5.23 7.62
N ARG A 216 -21.32 -5.85 8.59
CA ARG A 216 -21.20 -5.50 10.01
C ARG A 216 -19.89 -6.01 10.56
N ALA A 217 -19.58 -7.28 10.33
CA ALA A 217 -18.31 -7.87 10.74
C ALA A 217 -17.14 -7.14 10.08
N LEU A 218 -17.22 -6.89 8.77
CA LEU A 218 -16.16 -6.21 8.03
C LEU A 218 -15.90 -4.77 8.52
N ALA A 219 -16.97 -4.01 8.84
CA ALA A 219 -16.82 -2.67 9.39
C ALA A 219 -16.16 -2.69 10.78
N ALA A 220 -16.53 -3.68 11.61
CA ALA A 220 -15.93 -3.86 12.93
C ALA A 220 -14.44 -4.22 12.83
N ASP A 221 -14.09 -5.18 11.97
CA ASP A 221 -12.71 -5.58 11.70
C ASP A 221 -11.83 -4.38 11.32
N PHE A 222 -12.33 -3.53 10.42
CA PHE A 222 -11.59 -2.35 9.94
C PHE A 222 -11.72 -1.13 10.84
N MET A 223 -12.42 -1.23 11.97
CA MET A 223 -12.65 -0.10 12.89
C MET A 223 -13.21 1.13 12.15
N ILE A 224 -14.19 0.92 11.26
CA ILE A 224 -14.93 1.97 10.56
C ILE A 224 -16.42 1.86 10.86
N SER A 225 -17.18 2.93 10.64
CA SER A 225 -18.64 2.84 10.80
C SER A 225 -19.26 1.99 9.69
N ARG A 226 -20.27 1.19 10.05
CA ARG A 226 -21.05 0.42 9.07
C ARG A 226 -21.65 1.32 8.00
N THR A 227 -22.15 2.50 8.39
CA THR A 227 -22.72 3.49 7.48
C THR A 227 -21.70 3.97 6.44
N HIS A 228 -20.45 4.20 6.85
CA HIS A 228 -19.39 4.59 5.93
C HIS A 228 -19.09 3.47 4.91
N LEU A 229 -18.93 2.23 5.38
CA LEU A 229 -18.71 1.07 4.51
C LEU A 229 -19.88 0.88 3.51
N GLN A 230 -21.12 0.96 3.98
CA GLN A 230 -22.31 0.81 3.14
C GLN A 230 -22.41 1.90 2.08
N ARG A 231 -22.08 3.16 2.42
CA ARG A 231 -22.04 4.26 1.44
C ARG A 231 -20.98 4.03 0.37
N LEU A 232 -19.79 3.55 0.77
CA LEU A 232 -18.72 3.24 -0.17
C LEU A 232 -19.12 2.11 -1.13
N PHE A 233 -19.71 1.04 -0.58
CA PHE A 233 -20.23 -0.09 -1.36
C PHE A 233 -21.37 0.33 -2.31
N ALA A 234 -22.30 1.15 -1.86
CA ALA A 234 -23.37 1.68 -2.71
C ALA A 234 -22.82 2.51 -3.87
N LYS A 235 -21.82 3.37 -3.61
CA LYS A 235 -21.16 4.16 -4.66
C LYS A 235 -20.40 3.28 -5.66
N ALA A 236 -19.66 2.28 -5.16
CA ALA A 236 -18.95 1.32 -6.00
C ALA A 236 -19.92 0.51 -6.89
N ALA A 237 -21.08 0.13 -6.34
CA ALA A 237 -22.11 -0.58 -7.08
C ALA A 237 -22.79 0.31 -8.13
N GLN A 238 -23.06 1.57 -7.81
CA GLN A 238 -23.59 2.55 -8.77
C GLN A 238 -22.63 2.75 -9.96
N GLN A 239 -21.32 2.66 -9.73
CA GLN A 239 -20.30 2.73 -10.79
C GLN A 239 -19.99 1.37 -11.43
N GLY A 240 -20.73 0.30 -11.11
CA GLY A 240 -20.52 -1.02 -11.69
C GLY A 240 -19.19 -1.69 -11.33
N CYS A 241 -18.51 -1.23 -10.27
CA CYS A 241 -17.26 -1.84 -9.79
C CYS A 241 -17.53 -3.14 -9.01
N ILE A 242 -18.64 -3.18 -8.27
CA ILE A 242 -19.09 -4.33 -7.49
C ILE A 242 -20.59 -4.53 -7.63
N GLY A 243 -21.10 -5.69 -7.22
CA GLY A 243 -22.52 -5.91 -7.06
C GLY A 243 -22.81 -7.21 -6.32
N TRP A 244 -24.09 -7.51 -6.17
CA TRP A 244 -24.54 -8.73 -5.50
C TRP A 244 -25.36 -9.57 -6.45
N ASP A 245 -25.13 -10.87 -6.43
CA ASP A 245 -26.09 -11.85 -6.89
C ASP A 245 -27.04 -12.19 -5.73
N THR A 246 -28.33 -12.05 -5.97
CA THR A 246 -29.40 -12.26 -4.98
C THR A 246 -30.30 -13.44 -5.34
N THR A 247 -29.88 -14.29 -6.27
CA THR A 247 -30.60 -15.53 -6.61
C THR A 247 -30.66 -16.52 -5.44
N ASP A 248 -29.60 -16.57 -4.65
CA ASP A 248 -29.52 -17.39 -3.43
C ASP A 248 -30.04 -16.65 -2.18
N LYS A 249 -30.40 -17.43 -1.13
CA LYS A 249 -30.83 -16.92 0.18
C LYS A 249 -29.82 -15.96 0.83
N LYS A 250 -28.53 -16.09 0.50
CA LYS A 250 -27.47 -15.21 0.99
C LYS A 250 -26.83 -14.49 -0.21
N PRO A 251 -26.90 -13.15 -0.28
CA PRO A 251 -26.28 -12.41 -1.37
C PRO A 251 -24.78 -12.70 -1.50
N VAL A 252 -24.35 -12.95 -2.74
CA VAL A 252 -22.96 -13.22 -3.10
C VAL A 252 -22.38 -11.97 -3.76
N LEU A 253 -21.31 -11.43 -3.19
CA LEU A 253 -20.63 -10.28 -3.76
C LEU A 253 -19.78 -10.72 -4.97
N TRP A 254 -19.83 -9.92 -6.03
CA TRP A 254 -18.93 -9.99 -7.17
C TRP A 254 -18.28 -8.63 -7.44
N MET A 255 -17.10 -8.65 -8.06
CA MET A 255 -16.41 -7.48 -8.63
C MET A 255 -16.48 -7.54 -10.15
N SER A 256 -16.56 -6.40 -10.83
CA SER A 256 -16.45 -6.41 -12.30
C SER A 256 -15.01 -6.67 -12.73
N ARG A 257 -14.82 -7.43 -13.83
CA ARG A 257 -13.48 -7.66 -14.40
C ARG A 257 -12.80 -6.37 -14.81
N SER A 258 -13.56 -5.42 -15.36
CA SER A 258 -13.04 -4.09 -15.68
C SER A 258 -12.45 -3.38 -14.46
N PHE A 259 -13.08 -3.46 -13.29
CA PHE A 259 -12.51 -2.91 -12.06
C PHE A 259 -11.24 -3.63 -11.63
N VAL A 260 -11.25 -4.98 -11.68
CA VAL A 260 -10.07 -5.80 -11.36
C VAL A 260 -8.88 -5.47 -12.27
N GLU A 261 -9.12 -5.32 -13.57
CA GLU A 261 -8.10 -4.94 -14.56
C GLU A 261 -7.52 -3.56 -14.29
N GLN A 262 -8.37 -2.57 -13.99
CA GLN A 262 -7.91 -1.22 -13.63
C GLN A 262 -7.06 -1.23 -12.36
N TYR A 263 -7.49 -1.98 -11.35
CA TYR A 263 -6.72 -2.15 -10.12
C TYR A 263 -5.38 -2.86 -10.36
N CYS A 264 -5.34 -3.88 -11.21
CA CYS A 264 -4.10 -4.56 -11.60
C CYS A 264 -3.16 -3.62 -12.35
N LYS A 265 -3.65 -2.86 -13.33
CA LYS A 265 -2.86 -1.86 -14.06
C LYS A 265 -2.23 -0.83 -13.13
N TRP A 266 -3.01 -0.35 -12.14
CA TRP A 266 -2.50 0.58 -11.14
C TRP A 266 -1.44 -0.05 -10.22
N GLN A 267 -1.69 -1.27 -9.71
CA GLN A 267 -0.72 -1.99 -8.88
C GLN A 267 0.57 -2.35 -9.62
N ALA A 268 0.49 -2.66 -10.92
CA ALA A 268 1.64 -3.00 -11.75
C ALA A 268 2.72 -1.92 -11.72
N ILE A 269 2.34 -0.64 -11.61
CA ILE A 269 3.28 0.47 -11.52
C ILE A 269 4.16 0.35 -10.27
N LYS A 270 3.55 0.16 -9.09
CA LYS A 270 4.27 -0.05 -7.84
C LYS A 270 5.12 -1.32 -7.91
N PHE A 271 4.58 -2.42 -8.44
CA PHE A 271 5.32 -3.67 -8.55
C PHE A 271 6.54 -3.58 -9.48
N ALA A 272 6.43 -2.85 -10.59
CA ALA A 272 7.56 -2.57 -11.48
C ALA A 272 8.66 -1.80 -10.73
N TYR A 273 8.31 -0.81 -9.91
CA TYR A 273 9.31 -0.09 -9.09
C TYR A 273 9.92 -0.93 -7.96
N VAL A 274 9.16 -1.88 -7.40
CA VAL A 274 9.72 -2.85 -6.44
C VAL A 274 10.74 -3.75 -7.12
N ASP A 275 10.42 -4.28 -8.30
CA ASP A 275 11.31 -5.16 -9.05
C ASP A 275 12.56 -4.42 -9.55
N GLU A 276 12.37 -3.19 -10.07
CA GLU A 276 13.45 -2.29 -10.48
C GLU A 276 14.40 -2.02 -9.32
N ALA A 277 13.86 -1.68 -8.14
CA ALA A 277 14.69 -1.39 -6.99
C ALA A 277 15.50 -2.61 -6.56
N PHE A 278 14.89 -3.80 -6.51
CA PHE A 278 15.60 -5.05 -6.22
C PHE A 278 16.76 -5.28 -7.18
N HIS A 279 16.49 -5.18 -8.49
CA HIS A 279 17.51 -5.35 -9.53
C HIS A 279 18.56 -4.25 -9.56
N TRP A 280 18.30 -3.08 -8.98
CA TRP A 280 19.28 -2.01 -8.84
C TRP A 280 20.18 -2.23 -7.62
N GLY A 281 19.60 -2.62 -6.48
CA GLY A 281 20.32 -2.77 -5.21
C GLY A 281 21.09 -4.08 -5.05
N THR A 282 20.93 -5.03 -5.97
CA THR A 282 21.57 -6.37 -5.94
C THR A 282 22.53 -6.61 -7.10
N ARG A 283 22.95 -5.55 -7.80
CA ARG A 283 23.97 -5.61 -8.84
C ARG A 283 25.38 -5.71 -8.29
#